data_AF-A0A1G7JES2-F1
#
_entry.id   AF-A0A1G7JES2-F1
#
_cell.length_a   1.000
_cell.length_b   1.000
_cell.length_c   1.000
_cell.angle_alpha   90.00
_cell.angle_beta   90.00
_cell.angle_gamma   90.00
#
_symmetry.space_group_name_H-M   'P 1'
#
loop_
_entity.id
_entity.type
_entity.pdbx_description
1 polymer ?
#
loop_
_entity_poly.entity_id
_entity_poly.type
_entity_poly.pdbx_seq_one_letter_code
_entity_poly.pdbx_strand_id
1 'polypeptide(L)' 'MNTAAKKPTAQFEEVAGKTLTQARELAARYGYGEPVFTSISGGLCVLRFEVKA' A
#
# COMPACT_ATOMS: atom_id res chain seq x y z
N MET A 1 7.56 -36.69 -0.95
CA MET A 1 8.04 -35.55 -0.14
C MET A 1 7.33 -34.30 -0.66
N ASN A 2 6.28 -33.82 0.01
CA ASN A 2 5.53 -32.64 -0.44
C ASN A 2 5.99 -31.43 0.36
N THR A 3 6.97 -30.69 -0.13
CA THR A 3 7.30 -29.35 0.36
C THR A 3 6.43 -28.34 -0.37
N ALA A 4 5.16 -28.23 0.05
CA ALA A 4 4.37 -27.05 -0.27
C ALA A 4 4.97 -25.87 0.52
N ALA A 5 5.88 -25.12 -0.10
CA ALA A 5 6.39 -23.89 0.47
C ALA A 5 5.19 -22.97 0.74
N LYS A 6 4.88 -22.73 2.02
CA LYS A 6 3.87 -21.75 2.45
C LYS A 6 4.35 -20.39 1.91
N LYS A 7 3.73 -19.90 0.83
CA LYS A 7 4.03 -18.56 0.29
C LYS A 7 3.86 -17.56 1.44
N PRO A 8 4.83 -16.66 1.69
CA PRO A 8 4.59 -15.56 2.59
C PRO A 8 3.36 -14.80 2.07
N THR A 9 2.29 -14.78 2.87
CA THR A 9 1.12 -13.95 2.59
C THR A 9 1.55 -12.52 2.84
N ALA A 10 1.99 -11.83 1.79
CA ALA A 10 2.22 -10.39 1.84
C ALA A 10 0.94 -9.72 2.34
N GLN A 11 1.05 -8.95 3.42
CA GLN A 11 -0.04 -8.14 3.93
C GLN A 11 0.07 -6.76 3.29
N PHE A 12 -1.07 -6.19 2.90
CA PHE A 12 -1.13 -4.90 2.25
C PHE A 12 -2.03 -3.96 3.01
N GLU A 13 -1.59 -2.71 3.14
CA GLU A 13 -2.36 -1.62 3.71
C GLU A 13 -2.55 -0.53 2.66
N GLU A 14 -3.66 0.21 2.75
CA GLU A 14 -4.04 1.21 1.76
C GLU A 14 -4.31 2.57 2.40
N VAL A 15 -3.85 3.62 1.73
CA VAL A 15 -4.09 5.02 2.11
C VAL A 15 -4.73 5.73 0.93
N ALA A 16 -5.82 6.46 1.17
CA ALA A 16 -6.52 7.22 0.14
C ALA A 16 -6.57 8.71 0.44
N GLY A 17 -6.48 9.53 -0.61
CA GLY A 17 -6.57 10.99 -0.55
C GLY A 17 -7.22 11.58 -1.80
N LYS A 18 -7.66 12.85 -1.75
CA LYS A 18 -8.31 13.50 -2.93
C LYS A 18 -7.32 13.83 -4.04
N THR A 19 -6.04 13.92 -3.69
CA THR A 19 -4.94 14.10 -4.62
C THR A 19 -3.81 13.15 -4.24
N LEU A 20 -2.88 12.90 -5.17
CA LEU A 20 -1.68 12.10 -4.90
C LEU A 20 -0.85 12.70 -3.75
N THR A 21 -0.74 14.03 -3.71
CA THR A 21 -0.03 14.74 -2.63
C THR A 21 -0.66 14.47 -1.28
N GLN A 22 -1.99 14.57 -1.15
CA GLN A 22 -2.68 14.30 0.11
C GLN A 22 -2.51 12.83 0.55
N ALA A 23 -2.63 11.89 -0.39
CA ALA A 23 -2.45 10.47 -0.07
C ALA A 23 -1.01 10.19 0.42
N ARG A 24 0.00 10.82 -0.20
CA ARG A 24 1.41 10.72 0.21
C ARG A 24 1.69 11.36 1.56
N GLU A 25 1.17 12.56 1.81
CA GLU A 25 1.31 13.23 3.11
C GLU A 25 0.68 12.40 4.23
N LEU A 26 -0.49 11.82 3.97
CA LEU A 26 -1.15 10.93 4.92
C LEU A 26 -0.33 9.66 5.16
N ALA A 27 0.20 9.05 4.10
CA ALA A 27 1.04 7.87 4.21
C ALA A 27 2.32 8.13 5.02
N ALA A 28 2.98 9.27 4.80
CA ALA A 28 4.18 9.67 5.54
C ALA A 28 3.91 9.85 7.04
N ARG A 29 2.72 10.37 7.42
CA ARG A 29 2.33 10.51 8.84
C ARG A 29 2.17 9.18 9.56
N TYR A 30 1.79 8.12 8.83
CA TYR A 30 1.70 6.75 9.35
C TYR A 30 3.03 5.99 9.26
N GLY A 31 4.09 6.62 8.76
CA GLY A 31 5.41 6.01 8.63
C GLY A 31 5.56 5.06 7.44
N TYR A 32 4.64 5.08 6.49
CA TYR A 32 4.81 4.31 5.26
C TYR A 32 5.90 4.94 4.37
N GLY A 33 6.63 4.06 3.66
CA GLY A 33 7.63 4.45 2.68
C GLY A 33 7.05 4.62 1.27
N GLU A 34 7.72 4.06 0.27
CA GLU A 34 7.22 4.07 -1.11
C GLU A 34 6.09 3.05 -1.31
N PRO A 35 4.98 3.43 -1.96
CA PRO A 35 3.89 2.51 -2.26
C PRO A 35 4.30 1.52 -3.34
N VAL A 36 3.86 0.28 -3.19
CA VAL A 36 4.00 -0.76 -4.22
C VAL A 36 2.99 -0.61 -5.36
N PHE A 37 1.92 0.16 -5.12
CA PHE A 37 0.90 0.45 -6.11
C PHE A 37 0.24 1.81 -5.87
N THR A 38 -0.06 2.51 -6.96
CA THR A 38 -0.78 3.79 -6.95
C THR A 38 -1.90 3.72 -7.99
N SER A 39 -3.13 4.06 -7.59
CA SER A 39 -4.28 4.20 -8.48
C SER A 39 -4.89 5.59 -8.35
N ILE A 40 -5.29 6.17 -9.48
CA ILE A 40 -6.04 7.42 -9.53
C ILE A 40 -7.36 7.11 -10.23
N SER A 41 -8.46 7.29 -9.52
CA SER A 41 -9.82 7.04 -10.00
C SER A 41 -10.65 8.30 -9.79
N GLY A 42 -10.73 9.13 -10.84
CA GLY A 42 -11.37 10.44 -10.76
C GLY A 42 -10.70 11.34 -9.72
N GLY A 43 -11.44 11.73 -8.68
CA GLY A 43 -10.97 12.57 -7.58
C GLY A 43 -10.42 11.80 -6.37
N LEU A 44 -10.15 10.51 -6.51
CA LEU A 44 -9.59 9.66 -5.45
C LEU A 44 -8.25 9.08 -5.89
N CYS A 45 -7.22 9.27 -5.07
CA CYS A 45 -5.92 8.63 -5.22
C CYS A 45 -5.72 7.63 -4.09
N VAL A 46 -5.38 6.39 -4.45
CA VAL A 46 -5.15 5.27 -3.52
C VAL A 46 -3.71 4.81 -3.66
N LEU A 47 -3.02 4.69 -2.53
CA LEU A 47 -1.67 4.16 -2.40
C LEU A 47 -1.75 2.85 -1.61
N ARG A 48 -1.05 1.82 -2.08
CA ARG A 48 -0.96 0.53 -1.39
C ARG A 48 0.49 0.28 -0.97
N PHE A 49 0.65 -0.20 0.24
CA PHE A 49 1.94 -0.48 0.87
C PHE A 49 2.00 -1.95 1.26
N GLU A 50 3.14 -2.59 1.03
CA GLU A 50 3.41 -3.92 1.59
C GLU A 50 3.87 -3.75 3.03
N VAL A 51 3.18 -4.40 3.96
CA VAL A 51 3.57 -4.45 5.37
C VAL A 51 4.19 -5.81 5.67
N LYS A 52 5.39 -5.78 6.27
CA LYS A 52 6.04 -6.98 6.79
C LYS A 52 5.44 -7.25 8.16
N ALA A 53 4.79 -8.40 8.30
CA ALA A 53 4.27 -8.90 9.57
C ALA A 53 5.40 -9.22 10.56
#